data_AF-A0A8H3XET1-F1
#
_entry.id   AF-A0A8H3XET1-F1
#
_cell.length_a   1.000
_cell.length_b   1.000
_cell.length_c   1.000
_cell.angle_alpha   90.00
_cell.angle_beta   90.00
_cell.angle_gamma   90.00
#
_symmetry.space_group_name_H-M   'P 1'
#
loop_
_entity.id
_entity.type
_entity.pdbx_description
1 polymer ?
#
loop_
_entity_poly.entity_id
_entity_poly.type
_entity_poly.pdbx_seq_one_letter_code
_entity_poly.pdbx_strand_id
1 'polypeptide(L)'
;MKVAASSEIIGGYNPIRWQTGSGHLETRDSFLFSFGNRNRIEDAKISRVSRYNYAITMKDESYGPCFGDKDLWMQGDFSQPDSCSSKEDDYETWITKHRKFSVSEYEVFKIIKK
;
A
#
# COMPACT_ATOMS: atom_id res chain seq x y z
N MET A 1 0.71 -4.92 6.20
CA MET A 1 1.50 -4.18 7.21
C MET A 1 0.60 -3.80 8.37
N LYS A 2 1.14 -3.79 9.58
CA LYS A 2 0.46 -3.37 10.80
C LYS A 2 0.88 -1.95 11.17
N VAL A 3 -0.07 -1.02 11.13
CA VAL A 3 0.17 0.39 11.47
C VAL A 3 0.52 0.48 12.96
N ALA A 4 1.65 1.12 13.27
CA ALA A 4 2.16 1.23 14.63
C ALA A 4 1.17 1.94 15.56
N ALA A 5 1.20 1.59 16.85
CA ALA A 5 0.25 2.08 17.87
C ALA A 5 -1.24 1.87 17.53
N SER A 6 -1.54 0.95 16.61
CA SER A 6 -2.91 0.56 16.24
C SER A 6 -3.03 -0.96 16.09
N SER A 7 -4.26 -1.43 15.92
CA SER A 7 -4.54 -2.81 15.47
C SER A 7 -5.01 -2.85 14.02
N GLU A 8 -4.77 -1.78 13.25
CA GLU A 8 -5.14 -1.69 11.84
C GLU A 8 -4.12 -2.43 10.98
N ILE A 9 -4.63 -3.27 10.08
CA ILE A 9 -3.83 -3.94 9.05
C ILE A 9 -4.20 -3.34 7.72
N ILE A 10 -3.20 -2.85 6.98
CA ILE A 10 -3.37 -2.35 5.61
C ILE A 10 -2.41 -3.05 4.67
N GLY A 11 -2.69 -3.04 3.37
CA GLY A 11 -1.79 -3.61 2.39
C GLY A 11 -2.27 -3.40 0.97
N GLY A 12 -1.57 -4.04 0.04
CA GLY A 12 -1.93 -4.01 -1.36
C GLY A 12 -1.49 -5.27 -2.08
N TYR A 13 -2.22 -5.57 -3.15
CA TYR A 13 -1.90 -6.60 -4.12
C TYR A 13 -1.46 -5.93 -5.42
N ASN A 14 -0.36 -6.43 -5.99
CA ASN A 14 0.12 -6.02 -7.30
C ASN A 14 0.43 -7.30 -8.12
N PRO A 15 -0.17 -7.48 -9.31
CA PRO A 15 0.14 -8.60 -10.20
C PRO A 15 1.45 -8.42 -10.96
N ILE A 16 1.98 -7.19 -11.03
CA ILE A 16 3.20 -6.88 -11.75
C ILE A 16 4.42 -7.17 -10.86
N ARG A 17 5.49 -7.69 -11.46
CA ARG A 17 6.78 -7.80 -10.78
C ARG A 17 7.26 -6.41 -10.34
N TRP A 18 7.62 -6.27 -9.06
CA TRP A 18 8.24 -5.06 -8.51
C TRP A 18 9.54 -4.70 -9.25
N GLN A 19 9.69 -3.42 -9.56
CA GLN A 19 10.83 -2.85 -10.30
C GLN A 19 11.27 -1.56 -9.62
N THR A 20 12.58 -1.34 -9.57
CA THR A 20 13.16 -0.05 -9.17
C THR A 20 13.31 0.85 -10.39
N GLY A 21 13.26 2.17 -10.17
CA GLY A 21 13.40 3.15 -11.25
C GLY A 21 12.58 4.41 -11.01
N SER A 22 12.21 5.07 -12.09
CA SER A 22 11.35 6.26 -12.10
C SER A 22 10.18 6.07 -13.06
N GLY A 23 9.01 6.62 -12.70
CA GLY A 23 7.77 6.49 -13.48
C GLY A 23 6.77 5.55 -12.81
N HIS A 24 5.83 5.03 -13.61
CA HIS A 24 4.69 4.26 -13.13
C HIS A 24 4.56 2.93 -13.89
N LEU A 25 4.06 1.90 -13.20
CA LEU A 25 3.64 0.64 -13.83
C LEU A 25 2.11 0.61 -13.89
N GLU A 26 1.60 0.29 -15.07
CA GLU A 26 0.17 0.33 -15.34
C GLU A 26 -0.52 -1.00 -15.06
N THR A 27 -1.59 -0.99 -14.27
CA THR A 27 -2.45 -2.17 -14.09
C THR A 27 -3.82 -1.80 -13.57
N ARG A 28 -4.82 -2.58 -13.95
CA ARG A 28 -6.20 -2.48 -13.44
C ARG A 28 -6.49 -3.48 -12.31
N ASP A 29 -5.59 -4.45 -12.12
CA ASP A 29 -5.79 -5.61 -11.26
C ASP A 29 -5.12 -5.43 -9.89
N SER A 30 -4.34 -4.36 -9.69
CA SER A 30 -3.89 -3.97 -8.36
C SER A 30 -5.07 -3.53 -7.50
N PHE A 31 -4.96 -3.72 -6.20
CA PHE A 31 -5.90 -3.16 -5.23
C PHE A 31 -5.20 -2.95 -3.90
N LEU A 32 -5.68 -1.97 -3.16
CA LEU A 32 -5.34 -1.78 -1.75
C LEU A 32 -6.43 -2.39 -0.89
N PHE A 33 -6.07 -2.80 0.32
CA PHE A 33 -7.02 -3.31 1.29
C PHE A 33 -6.70 -2.83 2.70
N SER A 34 -7.72 -2.83 3.55
CA SER A 34 -7.54 -2.68 4.99
C SER A 34 -8.50 -3.55 5.78
N PHE A 35 -8.05 -3.93 6.97
CA PHE A 35 -8.88 -4.45 8.04
C PHE A 35 -8.81 -3.41 9.15
N GLY A 36 -9.97 -2.83 9.49
CA GLY A 36 -10.05 -1.78 10.50
C GLY A 36 -9.53 -2.22 11.87
N ASN A 37 -9.64 -1.32 12.86
CA ASN A 37 -9.18 -1.63 14.21
C ASN A 37 -9.91 -2.87 14.76
N ARG A 38 -9.14 -3.90 15.13
CA ARG A 38 -9.58 -5.22 15.66
C ARG A 38 -9.76 -6.33 14.62
N ASN A 39 -9.29 -6.14 13.39
CA ASN A 39 -9.25 -7.20 12.36
C ASN A 39 -10.62 -7.85 12.09
N ARG A 40 -11.68 -7.05 12.18
CA ARG A 40 -13.04 -7.49 11.89
C ARG A 40 -13.29 -7.44 10.40
N ILE A 41 -13.86 -8.52 9.85
CA ILE A 41 -14.11 -8.62 8.41
C ILE A 41 -15.19 -7.63 7.94
N GLU A 42 -16.09 -7.23 8.85
CA GLU A 42 -17.11 -6.22 8.56
C GLU A 42 -16.51 -4.82 8.33
N ASP A 43 -15.33 -4.57 8.92
CA ASP A 43 -14.57 -3.33 8.75
C ASP A 43 -13.58 -3.41 7.58
N ALA A 44 -13.56 -4.53 6.83
CA ALA A 44 -12.64 -4.73 5.74
C ALA A 44 -13.03 -3.86 4.53
N LYS A 45 -12.02 -3.26 3.90
CA LYS A 45 -12.18 -2.44 2.70
C LYS A 45 -11.26 -2.94 1.61
N ILE A 46 -11.75 -2.80 0.38
CA ILE A 46 -10.96 -2.94 -0.84
C ILE A 46 -11.07 -1.62 -1.59
N SER A 47 -9.94 -1.11 -2.04
CA SER A 47 -9.82 0.09 -2.86
C SER A 47 -9.18 -0.32 -4.17
N ARG A 48 -9.91 -0.23 -5.27
CA ARG A 48 -9.38 -0.61 -6.60
C ARG A 48 -8.74 0.58 -7.27
N VAL A 49 -7.94 0.32 -8.30
CA VAL A 49 -7.30 1.38 -9.07
C VAL A 49 -8.35 2.17 -9.85
N SER A 50 -8.40 3.48 -9.64
CA SER A 50 -9.22 4.42 -10.42
C SER A 50 -8.43 4.95 -11.63
N ARG A 51 -7.12 5.17 -11.47
CA ARG A 51 -6.21 5.66 -12.53
C ARG A 51 -5.12 4.63 -12.84
N TYR A 52 -5.44 3.71 -13.75
CA TYR A 52 -4.62 2.51 -14.03
C TYR A 52 -3.18 2.80 -14.47
N ASN A 53 -2.90 3.93 -15.11
CA ASN A 53 -1.56 4.30 -15.54
C ASN A 53 -0.65 4.81 -14.41
N TYR A 54 -1.18 4.96 -13.20
CA TYR A 54 -0.46 5.34 -11.99
C TYR A 54 -0.51 4.26 -10.90
N ALA A 55 -0.99 3.05 -11.23
CA ALA A 55 -1.28 2.01 -10.25
C ALA A 55 -0.12 1.71 -9.29
N ILE A 56 1.12 1.68 -9.80
CA ILE A 56 2.33 1.49 -9.00
C ILE A 56 3.34 2.58 -9.37
N THR A 57 3.91 3.26 -8.38
CA THR A 57 5.00 4.21 -8.58
C THR A 57 6.33 3.51 -8.37
N MET A 58 7.21 3.54 -9.37
CA MET A 58 8.57 3.04 -9.23
C MET A 58 9.43 4.04 -8.45
N LYS A 59 10.26 3.50 -7.56
CA LYS A 59 11.21 4.24 -6.75
C LYS A 59 12.54 3.50 -6.69
N ASP A 60 13.56 4.16 -6.16
CA ASP A 60 14.82 3.51 -5.84
C ASP A 60 14.69 2.60 -4.60
N GLU A 61 15.79 1.97 -4.22
CA GLU A 61 15.86 1.00 -3.12
C GLU A 61 15.65 1.62 -1.73
N SER A 62 15.59 2.96 -1.62
CA SER A 62 15.21 3.62 -0.37
C SER A 62 13.70 3.57 -0.12
N TYR A 63 12.92 2.94 -0.99
CA TYR A 63 11.48 2.77 -0.84
C TYR A 63 11.08 1.29 -0.84
N GLY A 64 9.97 1.01 -0.18
CA GLY A 64 9.22 -0.23 -0.33
C GLY A 64 8.20 -0.15 -1.47
N PRO A 65 7.16 -1.01 -1.41
CA PRO A 65 6.01 -0.93 -2.29
C PRO A 65 5.36 0.47 -2.27
N CYS A 66 5.24 1.10 -3.44
CA CYS A 66 4.54 2.37 -3.62
C CYS A 66 3.35 2.17 -4.57
N PHE A 67 2.14 2.16 -4.03
CA PHE A 67 0.91 2.11 -4.81
C PHE A 67 0.41 3.54 -5.07
N GLY A 68 0.01 3.82 -6.31
CA GLY A 68 -0.47 5.13 -6.70
C GLY A 68 0.61 6.21 -6.62
N ASP A 69 0.24 7.45 -6.92
CA ASP A 69 1.01 8.65 -6.62
C ASP A 69 0.62 9.21 -5.24
N LYS A 70 0.86 8.39 -4.21
CA LYS A 70 0.74 8.60 -2.74
C LYS A 70 -0.40 7.82 -2.06
N ASP A 71 -1.03 6.88 -2.74
CA ASP A 71 -2.12 6.08 -2.15
C ASP A 71 -1.64 5.16 -1.02
N LEU A 72 -0.46 4.55 -1.20
CA LEU A 72 0.27 3.87 -0.12
C LEU A 72 1.76 3.85 -0.43
N TRP A 73 2.54 4.65 0.28
CA TRP A 73 3.99 4.74 0.12
C TRP A 73 4.73 4.34 1.39
N MET A 74 5.86 3.66 1.21
CA MET A 74 6.76 3.22 2.27
C MET A 74 8.18 3.70 1.95
N GLN A 75 8.79 4.48 2.83
CA GLN A 75 10.11 5.09 2.61
C GLN A 75 11.06 4.80 3.77
N GLY A 76 12.29 4.40 3.43
CA GLY A 76 13.40 4.20 4.36
C GLY A 76 13.11 3.10 5.38
N ASP A 77 13.46 3.36 6.63
CA ASP A 77 13.08 2.51 7.76
C ASP A 77 11.60 2.76 8.11
N PHE A 78 10.74 1.83 7.70
CA PHE A 78 9.29 1.92 7.88
C PHE A 78 8.85 1.96 9.35
N SER A 79 9.74 1.65 10.29
CA SER A 79 9.45 1.76 11.73
C SER A 79 9.61 3.19 12.26
N GLN A 80 10.31 4.07 11.54
CA GLN A 80 10.49 5.47 11.92
C GLN A 80 9.18 6.26 11.78
N PRO A 81 8.96 7.28 12.63
CA PRO A 81 7.81 8.17 12.50
C PRO A 81 7.69 8.74 11.09
N ASP A 82 6.47 8.82 10.56
CA ASP A 82 6.15 9.42 9.26
C ASP A 82 6.85 8.81 8.03
N SER A 83 7.48 7.63 8.17
CA SER A 83 8.15 6.90 7.09
C SER A 83 7.19 6.31 6.05
N CYS A 84 5.91 6.16 6.39
CA CYS A 84 4.88 5.67 5.50
C CYS A 84 3.74 6.69 5.38
N SER A 85 3.03 6.67 4.24
CA SER A 85 1.91 7.57 4.00
C SER A 85 0.82 6.95 3.15
N SER A 86 -0.40 7.48 3.25
CA SER A 86 -1.56 7.06 2.47
C SER A 86 -2.51 8.23 2.21
N LYS A 87 -3.15 8.21 1.03
CA LYS A 87 -4.10 9.22 0.54
C LYS A 87 -5.07 8.57 -0.47
N GLU A 88 -6.18 9.23 -0.82
CA GLU A 88 -6.86 8.96 -2.10
C GLU A 88 -6.17 9.77 -3.17
N ASP A 89 -5.72 9.12 -4.22
CA ASP A 89 -5.39 9.75 -5.49
C ASP A 89 -5.79 8.83 -6.66
N ASP A 90 -5.05 7.73 -6.83
CA ASP A 90 -5.18 6.82 -7.97
C ASP A 90 -5.95 5.53 -7.66
N TYR A 91 -6.42 5.40 -6.41
CA TYR A 91 -7.29 4.34 -5.93
C TYR A 91 -8.63 4.91 -5.41
N GLU A 92 -9.69 4.11 -5.49
CA GLU A 92 -11.09 4.54 -5.29
C GLU A 92 -11.43 5.05 -3.88
N THR A 93 -10.71 4.62 -2.84
CA THR A 93 -11.02 4.97 -1.45
C THR A 93 -9.82 4.88 -0.50
N TRP A 94 -9.87 5.64 0.61
CA TRP A 94 -8.89 5.52 1.69
C TRP A 94 -8.92 4.15 2.36
N ILE A 95 -7.74 3.56 2.50
CA ILE A 95 -7.56 2.32 3.27
C ILE A 95 -7.25 2.58 4.75
N THR A 96 -6.78 3.78 5.11
CA THR A 96 -6.54 4.18 6.50
C THR A 96 -6.87 5.66 6.69
N LYS A 97 -7.19 6.05 7.92
CA LYS A 97 -7.31 7.47 8.31
C LYS A 97 -5.95 8.15 8.52
N HIS A 98 -4.87 7.37 8.61
CA HIS A 98 -3.54 7.85 8.91
C HIS A 98 -2.86 8.34 7.63
N ARG A 99 -2.72 9.67 7.47
CA ARG A 99 -2.01 10.26 6.32
C ARG A 99 -0.52 10.00 6.34
N LYS A 100 0.06 9.99 7.54
CA LYS A 100 1.44 9.59 7.83
C LYS A 100 1.43 8.65 9.01
N PHE A 101 2.29 7.65 8.97
CA PHE A 101 2.38 6.63 10.00
C PHE A 101 3.72 5.89 9.93
N SER A 102 3.98 5.10 10.96
CA SER A 102 5.02 4.07 10.93
C SER A 102 4.39 2.68 11.00
N VAL A 103 5.19 1.67 10.68
CA VAL A 103 4.79 0.28 10.59
C VAL A 103 5.56 -0.51 11.64
N SER A 104 4.82 -1.30 12.42
CA SER A 104 5.42 -2.21 13.42
C SER A 104 5.83 -3.55 12.82
N GLU A 105 5.16 -3.98 11.76
CA GLU A 105 5.36 -5.27 11.11
C GLU A 105 4.85 -5.23 9.67
N TYR A 106 5.53 -5.92 8.76
CA TYR A 106 5.08 -6.12 7.39
C TYR A 106 5.50 -7.49 6.88
N GLU A 107 4.71 -8.03 5.95
CA GLU A 107 4.95 -9.31 5.30
C GLU A 107 4.74 -9.13 3.79
N VAL A 108 5.49 -9.89 2.99
CA VAL A 108 5.37 -9.89 1.53
C VAL A 108 5.20 -11.31 1.05
N PHE A 109 4.11 -11.55 0.33
CA PHE A 109 3.77 -12.86 -0.21
C PHE A 109 3.81 -12.85 -1.74
N LYS A 110 4.33 -13.94 -2.32
CA LYS A 110 4.29 -14.17 -3.76
C LYS A 110 3.29 -15.27 -4.09
N ILE A 111 2.34 -14.97 -4.96
CA ILE A 111 1.39 -15.97 -5.46
C ILE A 111 2.06 -16.79 -6.57
N ILE A 112 2.05 -18.12 -6.43
CA ILE A 112 2.52 -19.06 -7.45
C ILE A 112 1.28 -19.78 -8.00
N LYS A 113 1.03 -19.65 -9.32
CA LYS A 113 -0.04 -20.40 -9.97
C LYS A 113 0.32 -21.90 -9.93
N LYS A 114 -0.68 -22.72 -9.63
CA LYS A 114 -0.57 -24.19 -9.71
C LYS A 114 -0.62 -24.65 -11.16
#